data_AF-A0A6V7KHY2-F1
#
_entry.id   AF-A0A6V7KHY2-F1
#
_cell.length_a   1.000
_cell.length_b   1.000
_cell.length_c   1.000
_cell.angle_alpha   90.00
_cell.angle_beta   90.00
_cell.angle_gamma   90.00
#
_symmetry.space_group_name_H-M   'P 1'
#
loop_
_entity.id
_entity.type
_entity.pdbx_description
1 polymer ?
#
loop_
_entity_poly.entity_id
_entity_poly.type
_entity_poly.pdbx_seq_one_letter_code
_entity_poly.pdbx_strand_id
1 'polypeptide(L)'
;LSGAQNMTYMLPYRIHLFFDYAHPKIYWPLYCIQSVNWFMNMSLASTQGIIITLTFHCCGQLYALQYRIGNMSGRPNMNDMDVRECFRSVVKEHIKVK
;
A
#
# COMPACT_ATOMS: atom_id res chain seq x y z
N LEU A 1 43.09 34.27 -10.87
CA LEU A 1 42.65 33.42 -9.73
C LEU A 1 41.51 34.18 -9.04
N SER A 2 40.30 33.71 -8.77
CA SER A 2 39.63 32.42 -8.89
C SER A 2 38.12 32.75 -8.87
N GLY A 3 37.32 32.13 -9.74
CA GLY A 3 35.86 32.32 -9.75
C GLY A 3 35.23 31.75 -8.47
N ALA A 4 34.69 32.63 -7.63
CA ALA A 4 33.95 32.22 -6.44
C ALA A 4 32.66 31.52 -6.87
N GLN A 5 32.60 30.22 -6.64
CA GLN A 5 31.41 29.41 -6.91
C GLN A 5 30.30 29.83 -5.93
N ASN A 6 29.30 30.57 -6.45
CA ASN A 6 28.06 30.83 -5.74
C ASN A 6 27.24 29.53 -5.64
N MET A 7 27.62 28.62 -4.74
CA MET A 7 26.80 27.47 -4.39
C MET A 7 25.56 27.95 -3.63
N THR A 8 24.45 28.07 -4.35
CA THR A 8 23.16 28.40 -3.75
C THR A 8 22.59 27.13 -3.13
N TYR A 9 22.75 26.97 -1.81
CA TYR A 9 22.16 25.86 -1.06
C TYR A 9 20.64 26.08 -0.97
N MET A 10 19.87 25.29 -1.74
CA MET A 10 18.41 25.36 -1.75
C MET A 10 17.86 24.03 -1.22
N LEU A 11 17.15 24.06 -0.10
CA LEU A 11 16.49 22.86 0.42
C LEU A 11 15.38 22.41 -0.54
N PRO A 12 15.23 21.09 -0.79
CA PRO A 12 14.20 20.54 -1.69
C PRO A 12 12.77 20.89 -1.25
N TYR A 13 12.54 20.99 0.07
CA TYR A 13 11.27 21.39 0.65
C TYR A 13 11.40 22.74 1.35
N ARG A 14 10.58 23.72 0.93
CA ARG A 14 10.49 25.04 1.57
C ARG A 14 9.74 24.94 2.90
N ILE A 15 10.41 24.46 3.92
CA ILE A 15 10.00 24.58 5.32
C ILE A 15 10.56 25.89 5.86
N HIS A 16 9.71 26.71 6.50
CA HIS A 16 10.16 27.87 7.26
C HIS A 16 10.93 27.37 8.48
N LEU A 17 12.23 27.14 8.32
CA LEU A 17 13.14 26.83 9.40
C LEU A 17 13.51 28.14 10.09
N PHE A 18 13.37 28.18 11.42
CA PHE A 18 13.74 29.35 12.24
C PHE A 18 15.26 29.60 12.35
N PHE A 19 16.08 28.83 11.63
CA PHE A 19 17.54 28.86 11.70
C PHE A 19 18.17 28.98 10.31
N ASP A 20 19.26 29.73 10.21
CA ASP A 20 19.97 29.99 8.95
C ASP A 20 20.68 28.72 8.45
N TYR A 21 20.22 28.20 7.31
CA TYR A 21 20.72 26.97 6.68
C TYR A 21 21.85 27.25 5.67
N ALA A 22 22.33 28.49 5.56
CA ALA A 22 23.43 28.88 4.67
C ALA A 22 24.79 28.25 5.05
N HIS A 23 24.89 27.61 6.22
CA HIS A 23 26.09 26.87 6.62
C HIS A 23 26.09 25.41 6.13
N PRO A 24 27.14 24.96 5.42
CA PRO A 24 27.19 23.61 4.83
C PRO A 24 27.13 22.48 5.88
N LYS A 25 27.53 22.76 7.13
CA LYS A 25 27.45 21.81 8.26
C LYS A 25 26.04 21.50 8.72
N ILE A 26 25.10 22.43 8.52
CA ILE A 26 23.69 22.31 8.92
C ILE A 26 22.85 21.80 7.75
N TYR A 27 23.22 22.18 6.53
CA TYR A 27 22.56 21.74 5.30
C TYR A 27 22.56 20.22 5.12
N TRP A 28 23.71 19.56 5.31
CA TRP A 28 23.84 18.11 5.11
C TRP A 28 22.93 17.26 6.02
N PRO A 29 22.91 17.44 7.35
CA PRO A 29 22.02 16.67 8.22
C PRO A 29 20.54 16.96 7.95
N LEU A 30 20.17 18.22 7.64
CA LEU A 30 18.79 18.55 7.26
C LEU A 30 18.34 17.83 5.98
N TYR A 31 19.22 17.77 4.98
CA TYR A 31 18.95 17.05 3.75
C TYR A 31 18.78 15.53 3.99
N CYS A 32 19.62 14.94 4.84
CA CYS A 32 19.48 13.53 5.23
C CYS A 32 18.15 13.28 5.95
N ILE A 33 17.79 14.11 6.93
CA ILE A 33 16.53 13.97 7.68
C ILE A 33 15.33 14.08 6.74
N GLN A 34 15.35 15.03 5.81
CA GLN A 34 14.27 15.22 4.85
C GLN A 34 14.13 14.01 3.91
N SER A 35 15.25 13.46 3.47
CA SER A 35 15.29 12.24 2.63
C SER A 35 14.74 11.02 3.38
N VAL A 36 15.14 10.82 4.64
CA VAL A 36 14.63 9.73 5.50
C VAL A 36 13.14 9.88 5.75
N ASN A 37 12.67 11.10 6.02
CA ASN A 37 11.24 11.36 6.19
C ASN A 37 10.45 11.00 4.92
N TRP A 38 10.96 11.35 3.75
CA TRP A 38 10.31 11.01 2.48
C TRP A 38 10.26 9.48 2.27
N PHE A 39 11.34 8.78 2.58
CA PHE A 39 11.40 7.32 2.52
C PHE A 39 10.38 6.65 3.48
N MET A 40 10.26 7.16 4.70
CA MET A 40 9.27 6.67 5.68
C MET A 40 7.84 6.88 5.16
N ASN A 41 7.54 8.05 4.60
CA ASN A 41 6.22 8.32 4.04
C ASN A 41 5.89 7.40 2.86
N MET A 42 6.86 7.15 1.97
CA MET A 42 6.69 6.19 0.86
C MET A 42 6.46 4.76 1.37
N SER A 43 7.16 4.37 2.43
CA SER A 43 6.98 3.04 3.05
C SER A 43 5.59 2.89 3.67
N LEU A 44 5.09 3.94 4.32
CA LEU A 44 3.73 3.95 4.86
C LEU A 44 2.68 3.90 3.76
N ALA A 45 2.83 4.69 2.69
CA ALA A 45 1.94 4.67 1.53
C ALA A 45 1.91 3.30 0.85
N SER A 46 3.08 2.66 0.70
CA SER A 46 3.19 1.29 0.18
C SER A 46 2.43 0.29 1.06
N THR A 47 2.58 0.40 2.39
CA THR A 47 1.88 -0.46 3.35
C THR A 47 0.36 -0.31 3.24
N GLN A 48 -0.13 0.93 3.17
CA GLN A 48 -1.55 1.22 2.96
C GLN A 48 -2.05 0.65 1.62
N GLY A 49 -1.26 0.77 0.55
CA GLY A 49 -1.59 0.21 -0.76
C GLY A 49 -1.74 -1.32 -0.73
N ILE A 50 -0.86 -2.02 -0.01
CA ILE A 50 -0.95 -3.48 0.18
C ILE A 50 -2.24 -3.84 0.93
N ILE A 51 -2.57 -3.13 2.01
CA ILE A 51 -3.77 -3.39 2.80
C ILE A 51 -5.03 -3.22 1.95
N ILE A 52 -5.13 -2.11 1.21
CA ILE A 52 -6.28 -1.82 0.33
C ILE A 52 -6.40 -2.90 -0.75
N THR A 53 -5.29 -3.28 -1.38
CA THR A 53 -5.26 -4.31 -2.42
C THR A 53 -5.71 -5.66 -1.88
N LEU A 54 -5.22 -6.05 -0.70
CA LEU A 54 -5.59 -7.30 -0.04
C LEU A 54 -7.09 -7.33 0.29
N THR A 55 -7.62 -6.23 0.84
CA THR A 55 -9.05 -6.10 1.13
C THR A 55 -9.87 -6.18 -0.14
N PHE A 56 -9.51 -5.45 -1.20
CA PHE A 56 -10.22 -5.49 -2.47
C PHE A 56 -10.23 -6.89 -3.08
N HIS A 57 -9.08 -7.59 -3.04
CA HIS A 57 -8.98 -8.98 -3.51
C HIS A 57 -9.90 -9.92 -2.72
N CYS A 58 -9.86 -9.84 -1.38
CA CYS A 58 -10.73 -10.64 -0.50
C CYS A 58 -12.22 -10.33 -0.73
N CYS A 59 -12.60 -9.06 -0.78
CA CYS A 59 -13.96 -8.63 -1.07
C CYS A 59 -14.43 -9.12 -2.44
N GLY A 60 -13.58 -9.07 -3.46
CA GLY A 60 -13.88 -9.61 -4.79
C GLY A 60 -14.12 -11.11 -4.79
N GLN A 61 -13.26 -11.88 -4.11
CA GLN A 61 -13.43 -13.32 -3.96
C GLN A 61 -14.73 -13.67 -3.20
N LEU A 62 -15.02 -12.97 -2.10
CA LEU A 62 -16.22 -13.16 -1.31
C LEU A 62 -17.49 -12.78 -2.09
N TYR A 63 -17.47 -11.69 -2.84
CA TYR A 63 -18.58 -11.29 -3.70
C TYR A 63 -18.85 -12.33 -4.81
N ALA A 64 -17.80 -12.81 -5.48
CA ALA A 64 -17.93 -13.86 -6.48
C ALA A 64 -18.51 -15.14 -5.88
N LEU A 65 -18.12 -15.48 -4.65
CA LEU A 65 -18.67 -16.61 -3.92
C LEU A 65 -20.16 -16.40 -3.57
N GLN A 66 -20.52 -15.24 -3.01
CA GLN A 66 -21.92 -14.91 -2.71
C GLN A 66 -22.80 -14.92 -3.97
N TYR A 67 -22.28 -14.41 -5.09
CA TYR A 67 -22.98 -14.45 -6.38
C TYR A 67 -23.24 -15.88 -6.84
N ARG A 68 -22.24 -16.78 -6.74
CA ARG A 68 -22.42 -18.20 -7.04
C ARG A 68 -23.46 -18.84 -6.13
N ILE A 69 -23.45 -18.54 -4.83
CA ILE A 69 -24.42 -19.08 -3.85
C ILE A 69 -25.83 -18.57 -4.11
N GLY A 70 -26.00 -17.27 -4.41
CA GLY A 70 -27.31 -16.69 -4.74
C GLY A 70 -27.89 -17.23 -6.05
N ASN A 71 -27.05 -17.38 -7.08
CA ASN A 71 -27.45 -18.00 -8.35
C ASN A 71 -27.77 -19.50 -8.20
N MET A 72 -27.13 -20.17 -7.24
CA MET A 72 -27.43 -21.54 -6.86
C MET A 72 -28.79 -21.66 -6.16
N SER A 73 -29.09 -20.78 -5.19
CA SER A 73 -30.37 -20.81 -4.46
C SER A 73 -31.61 -20.49 -5.31
N GLY A 74 -31.43 -19.88 -6.49
CA GLY A 74 -32.51 -19.53 -7.42
C GLY A 74 -32.88 -20.62 -8.44
N ARG A 75 -32.18 -21.76 -8.49
CA ARG A 75 -32.48 -22.86 -9.43
C ARG A 75 -33.31 -23.96 -8.76
N PRO A 76 -34.53 -24.27 -9.25
CA PRO A 76 -35.43 -25.27 -8.64
C PRO A 76 -35.01 -26.74 -8.90
N ASN A 77 -33.77 -27.00 -9.29
CA ASN A 77 -33.26 -28.33 -9.66
C ASN A 77 -31.75 -28.44 -9.40
N MET A 78 -31.31 -28.04 -8.21
CA MET A 78 -29.91 -28.16 -7.82
C MET A 78 -29.66 -29.45 -7.07
N ASN A 79 -28.70 -30.25 -7.56
CA ASN A 79 -28.19 -31.39 -6.84
C ASN A 79 -27.36 -30.89 -5.65
N ASP A 80 -27.54 -31.48 -4.47
CA ASP A 80 -26.75 -31.22 -3.25
C ASP A 80 -25.22 -31.30 -3.49
N MET A 81 -24.81 -31.97 -4.58
CA MET A 81 -23.44 -32.09 -5.04
C MET A 81 -22.80 -30.73 -5.40
N ASP A 82 -23.54 -29.81 -6.03
CA ASP A 82 -23.02 -28.51 -6.48
C ASP A 82 -22.77 -27.54 -5.31
N VAL A 83 -23.68 -27.53 -4.33
CA VAL A 83 -23.52 -26.77 -3.08
C VAL A 83 -22.30 -27.26 -2.31
N ARG A 84 -22.17 -28.59 -2.21
CA ARG A 84 -21.09 -29.25 -1.49
C ARG A 84 -19.73 -29.06 -2.17
N GLU A 85 -19.69 -28.96 -3.50
CA GLU A 85 -18.47 -28.66 -4.24
C GLU A 85 -18.03 -27.19 -4.08
N CYS A 86 -18.97 -26.25 -4.09
CA CYS A 86 -18.68 -24.83 -3.81
C CYS A 86 -18.15 -24.65 -2.37
N PHE A 87 -18.81 -25.25 -1.38
CA PHE A 87 -18.34 -25.25 0.00
C PHE A 87 -16.96 -25.91 0.14
N ARG A 88 -16.73 -27.02 -0.55
CA ARG A 88 -15.42 -27.70 -0.57
C ARG A 88 -14.33 -26.85 -1.19
N SER A 89 -14.63 -26.04 -2.20
CA SER A 89 -13.68 -25.09 -2.80
C SER A 89 -13.25 -24.04 -1.77
N VAL A 90 -14.20 -23.41 -1.09
CA VAL A 90 -13.94 -22.39 -0.05
C VAL A 90 -13.13 -22.95 1.11
N VAL A 91 -13.53 -24.13 1.60
CA VAL A 91 -12.85 -24.83 2.70
C VAL A 91 -11.43 -25.25 2.29
N LYS A 92 -11.22 -25.74 1.07
CA LYS A 92 -9.87 -26.08 0.58
C LYS A 92 -8.98 -24.85 0.41
N GLU A 93 -9.54 -23.73 -0.03
CA GLU A 93 -8.81 -22.47 -0.15
C GLU A 93 -8.39 -21.96 1.24
N HIS A 94 -9.28 -22.03 2.24
CA HIS A 94 -8.97 -21.67 3.62
C HIS A 94 -8.03 -22.67 4.32
N ILE A 95 -8.12 -23.97 4.05
CA ILE A 95 -7.24 -25.00 4.65
C ILE A 95 -5.82 -24.97 4.09
N LYS A 96 -5.62 -24.54 2.84
CA LYS A 96 -4.27 -24.36 2.26
C LYS A 96 -3.55 -23.12 2.79
N VAL A 97 -4.28 -22.17 3.38
CA VAL A 97 -3.71 -21.01 4.08
C VAL A 97 -3.49 -21.42 5.55
N LYS A 98 -2.58 -22.36 5.78
CA LYS A 98 -2.06 -22.68 7.11
C LYS A 98 -0.54 -22.75 7.06
#